data_AF-A0A1Y1WVK9-F1
#
_entry.id   AF-A0A1Y1WVK9-F1
#
_cell.length_a   1.000
_cell.length_b   1.000
_cell.length_c   1.000
_cell.angle_alpha   90.00
_cell.angle_beta   90.00
_cell.angle_gamma   90.00
#
_symmetry.space_group_name_H-M   'P 1'
#
loop_
_entity.id
_entity.type
_entity.pdbx_description
1 polymer ?
#
loop_
_entity_poly.entity_id
_entity_poly.type
_entity_poly.pdbx_seq_one_letter_code
_entity_poly.pdbx_strand_id
1 'polypeptide(L)'
;MYLNLKSSYKKGPWTDEEDESLKTLSSMEQYTGQWKIISEALNRSPASCYHRWHTRFKPDIKTGRWTEEEDMALLEGVKKYGRDWEKIVKDIPGRSGRHALLRYDKFICPNTNRGKWTPEEDQLILQEFEKHGRSWTKIAESIPNRTPFQVQARYDTNVNPKIKKGRWTPEESDRLLELVAKYGHDWTRVSQELATKSNMQALLRYNYLRSKQKKEAN
;
A
#
# COMPACT_ATOMS: atom_id res chain seq x y z
N MET A 1 -15.10 37.04 -12.64
CA MET A 1 -15.61 35.65 -12.71
C MET A 1 -14.42 34.71 -12.83
N TYR A 2 -13.91 34.17 -11.73
CA TYR A 2 -12.82 33.19 -11.78
C TYR A 2 -13.40 31.84 -12.22
N LEU A 3 -13.03 31.42 -13.44
CA LEU A 3 -13.41 30.12 -13.98
C LEU A 3 -12.75 29.02 -13.14
N ASN A 4 -13.59 28.27 -12.46
CA ASN A 4 -13.24 27.08 -11.68
C ASN A 4 -13.00 25.91 -12.65
N LEU A 5 -11.84 25.89 -13.33
CA LEU A 5 -11.39 24.74 -14.09
C LEU A 5 -10.83 23.69 -13.12
N LYS A 6 -11.70 22.83 -12.60
CA LYS A 6 -11.28 21.60 -11.92
C LYS A 6 -10.58 20.70 -12.96
N SER A 7 -9.26 20.80 -13.08
CA SER A 7 -8.47 19.76 -13.75
C SER A 7 -8.67 18.45 -12.99
N SER A 8 -9.44 17.52 -13.55
CA SER A 8 -9.65 16.22 -12.94
C SER A 8 -8.45 15.32 -13.23
N TYR A 9 -7.37 15.48 -12.45
CA TYR A 9 -6.21 14.61 -12.56
C TYR A 9 -6.59 13.13 -12.46
N LYS A 10 -5.90 12.29 -13.24
CA LYS A 10 -6.04 10.83 -13.19
C LYS A 10 -5.67 10.33 -11.78
N LYS A 11 -6.57 9.54 -11.21
CA LYS A 11 -6.38 8.82 -9.94
C LYS A 11 -6.20 7.33 -10.22
N GLY A 12 -5.47 6.63 -9.35
CA GLY A 12 -5.27 5.19 -9.46
C GLY A 12 -3.81 4.76 -9.63
N PRO A 13 -3.56 3.47 -9.90
CA PRO A 13 -2.21 2.93 -10.03
C PRO A 13 -1.46 3.57 -11.20
N TRP A 14 -0.15 3.71 -11.06
CA TRP A 14 0.75 4.18 -12.11
C TRP A 14 1.03 3.05 -13.10
N THR A 15 0.96 3.33 -14.39
CA THR A 15 1.37 2.41 -15.45
C THR A 15 2.87 2.51 -15.70
N ASP A 16 3.43 1.52 -16.39
CA ASP A 16 4.85 1.50 -16.71
C ASP A 16 5.22 2.66 -17.66
N GLU A 17 4.34 3.04 -18.59
CA GLU A 17 4.54 4.19 -19.47
C GLU A 17 4.55 5.51 -18.70
N GLU A 18 3.66 5.66 -17.70
CA GLU A 18 3.66 6.84 -16.83
C GLU A 18 4.93 6.91 -15.98
N ASP A 19 5.42 5.76 -15.49
CA ASP A 19 6.66 5.67 -14.72
C ASP A 19 7.88 6.03 -15.59
N GLU A 20 7.98 5.53 -16.82
CA GLU A 20 9.06 5.89 -17.76
C GLU A 20 9.03 7.37 -18.14
N SER A 21 7.82 7.91 -18.38
CA SER A 21 7.64 9.33 -18.67
C SER A 21 8.03 10.20 -17.47
N LEU A 22 7.63 9.81 -16.25
CA LEU A 22 8.02 10.51 -15.02
C LEU A 22 9.53 10.50 -14.82
N LYS A 23 10.20 9.37 -15.05
CA LYS A 23 11.66 9.26 -14.96
C LYS A 23 12.36 10.18 -15.94
N THR A 24 11.94 10.11 -17.20
CA THR A 24 12.50 10.89 -18.30
C THR A 24 12.38 12.39 -18.01
N LEU A 25 11.17 12.85 -17.72
CA LEU A 25 10.91 14.27 -17.43
C LEU A 25 11.66 14.74 -16.18
N SER A 26 11.70 13.93 -15.12
CA SER A 26 12.38 14.33 -13.86
C SER A 26 13.90 14.35 -13.98
N SER A 27 14.47 13.68 -14.99
CA SER A 27 15.91 13.65 -15.26
C SER A 27 16.38 14.74 -16.24
N MET A 28 15.46 15.41 -16.92
CA MET A 28 15.76 16.55 -17.80
C MET A 28 15.94 17.82 -16.96
N GLU A 29 17.08 18.50 -17.09
CA GLU A 29 17.40 19.70 -16.30
C GLU A 29 16.31 20.78 -16.35
N GLN A 30 15.68 20.97 -17.52
CA GLN A 30 14.60 21.94 -17.72
C GLN A 30 13.32 21.64 -16.92
N TYR A 31 13.12 20.40 -16.47
CA TYR A 31 11.89 19.94 -15.79
C TYR A 31 12.14 19.39 -14.39
N THR A 32 13.39 19.15 -13.99
CA THR A 32 13.73 18.67 -12.65
C THR A 32 13.13 19.58 -11.57
N GLY A 33 12.31 18.99 -10.69
CA GLY A 33 11.61 19.72 -9.63
C GLY A 33 10.36 20.50 -10.08
N GLN A 34 10.08 20.60 -11.37
CA GLN A 34 8.93 21.33 -11.92
C GLN A 34 7.65 20.48 -11.94
N TRP A 35 7.16 20.10 -10.76
CA TRP A 35 6.05 19.15 -10.62
C TRP A 35 4.74 19.60 -11.25
N LYS A 36 4.53 20.91 -11.44
CA LYS A 36 3.36 21.43 -12.17
C LYS A 36 3.40 21.08 -13.66
N ILE A 37 4.57 21.26 -14.30
CA ILE A 37 4.77 20.93 -15.72
C ILE A 37 4.70 19.42 -15.93
N ILE A 38 5.41 18.65 -15.09
CA ILE A 38 5.40 17.19 -15.14
C ILE A 38 3.97 16.64 -14.90
N SER A 39 3.22 17.28 -14.02
CA SER A 39 1.82 16.95 -13.73
C SER A 39 0.91 17.09 -14.95
N GLU A 40 1.07 18.16 -15.72
CA GLU A 40 0.29 18.42 -16.93
C GLU A 40 0.57 17.37 -18.00
N ALA A 41 1.85 17.04 -18.24
CA ALA A 41 2.25 16.02 -19.21
C ALA A 41 1.71 14.62 -18.87
N LEU A 42 1.67 14.26 -17.58
CA LEU A 42 1.22 12.95 -17.13
C LEU A 42 -0.28 12.88 -16.81
N ASN A 43 -0.99 14.01 -16.84
CA ASN A 43 -2.33 14.16 -16.31
C ASN A 43 -2.47 13.58 -14.88
N ARG A 44 -1.44 13.75 -14.04
CA ARG A 44 -1.37 13.33 -12.63
C ARG A 44 -1.25 14.57 -11.76
N SER A 45 -1.72 14.54 -10.52
CA SER A 45 -1.54 15.73 -9.65
C SER A 45 -0.05 15.98 -9.35
N PRO A 46 0.38 17.24 -9.16
CA PRO A 46 1.78 17.55 -8.86
C PRO A 46 2.31 16.80 -7.64
N ALA A 47 1.47 16.68 -6.60
CA ALA A 47 1.79 15.92 -5.39
C ALA A 47 1.98 14.42 -5.67
N SER A 48 1.19 13.83 -6.57
CA SER A 48 1.35 12.43 -6.97
C SER A 48 2.66 12.20 -7.70
N CYS A 49 3.04 13.08 -8.63
CA CYS A 49 4.32 13.00 -9.35
C CYS A 49 5.50 13.14 -8.38
N TYR A 50 5.46 14.16 -7.51
CA TYR A 50 6.46 14.38 -6.46
C TYR A 50 6.64 13.13 -5.60
N HIS A 51 5.55 12.57 -5.08
CA HIS A 51 5.59 11.41 -4.21
C HIS A 51 6.13 10.17 -4.94
N ARG A 52 5.67 9.91 -6.16
CA ARG A 52 6.13 8.76 -6.96
C ARG A 52 7.64 8.84 -7.24
N TRP A 53 8.14 10.02 -7.62
CA TRP A 53 9.58 10.24 -7.85
C TRP A 53 10.40 10.01 -6.59
N HIS A 54 10.07 10.71 -5.49
CA HIS A 54 10.85 10.66 -4.25
C HIS A 54 10.80 9.33 -3.51
N THR A 55 9.82 8.48 -3.81
CA THR A 55 9.71 7.15 -3.18
C THR A 55 10.31 6.02 -4.01
N ARG A 56 10.45 6.20 -5.33
CA ARG A 56 10.77 5.08 -6.24
C ARG A 56 11.87 5.35 -7.26
N PHE A 57 12.06 6.59 -7.70
CA PHE A 57 12.89 6.89 -8.89
C PHE A 57 14.00 7.91 -8.67
N LYS A 58 13.94 8.70 -7.59
CA LYS A 58 15.05 9.60 -7.24
C LYS A 58 16.35 8.77 -7.14
N PRO A 59 17.45 9.16 -7.81
CA PRO A 59 18.66 8.34 -7.95
C PRO A 59 19.23 7.82 -6.63
N ASP A 60 19.10 8.60 -5.55
CA ASP A 60 19.62 8.23 -4.23
C ASP A 60 18.80 7.14 -3.52
N ILE A 61 17.61 6.78 -4.03
CA ILE A 61 16.71 5.83 -3.37
C ILE A 61 17.20 4.39 -3.54
N LYS A 62 17.52 3.75 -2.42
CA LYS A 62 17.88 2.33 -2.32
C LYS A 62 16.62 1.45 -2.29
N THR A 63 16.50 0.56 -3.27
CA THR A 63 15.45 -0.47 -3.35
C THR A 63 15.92 -1.86 -2.88
N GLY A 64 17.20 -2.01 -2.52
CA GLY A 64 17.80 -3.26 -2.07
C GLY A 64 17.48 -3.68 -0.63
N ARG A 65 18.06 -4.80 -0.20
CA ARG A 65 17.91 -5.34 1.18
C ARG A 65 18.33 -4.33 2.23
N TRP A 66 17.69 -4.37 3.40
CA TRP A 66 18.09 -3.58 4.56
C TRP A 66 19.34 -4.20 5.20
N THR A 67 20.31 -3.37 5.55
CA THR A 67 21.49 -3.80 6.32
C THR A 67 21.23 -3.72 7.82
N GLU A 68 22.08 -4.36 8.61
CA GLU A 68 21.97 -4.32 10.07
C GLU A 68 22.19 -2.90 10.60
N GLU A 69 23.08 -2.14 9.99
CA GLU A 69 23.34 -0.73 10.33
C GLU A 69 22.12 0.15 10.05
N GLU A 70 21.45 -0.06 8.92
CA GLU A 70 20.20 0.65 8.60
C GLU A 70 19.09 0.29 9.60
N ASP A 71 18.99 -0.97 10.01
CA ASP A 71 18.03 -1.41 11.03
C ASP A 71 18.33 -0.81 12.40
N MET A 72 19.60 -0.79 12.82
CA MET A 72 20.02 -0.16 14.08
C MET A 72 19.69 1.33 14.09
N ALA A 73 20.06 2.05 13.01
CA ALA A 73 19.73 3.47 12.87
C ALA A 73 18.21 3.72 12.88
N LEU A 74 17.42 2.83 12.26
CA LEU A 74 15.96 2.91 12.29
C LEU A 74 15.40 2.73 13.71
N LEU A 75 15.90 1.74 14.46
CA LEU A 75 15.48 1.50 15.84
C LEU A 75 15.86 2.67 16.77
N GLU A 76 17.07 3.20 16.64
CA GLU A 76 17.52 4.39 17.39
C GLU A 76 16.72 5.63 17.04
N GLY A 77 16.45 5.84 15.74
CA GLY A 77 15.61 6.92 15.25
C GLY A 77 14.21 6.85 15.83
N VAL A 78 13.60 5.65 15.91
CA VAL A 78 12.28 5.47 16.54
C VAL A 78 12.32 5.76 18.05
N LYS A 79 13.38 5.35 18.77
CA LYS A 79 13.55 5.71 20.19
C LYS A 79 13.66 7.23 20.39
N LYS A 80 14.34 7.92 19.48
CA LYS A 80 14.62 9.36 19.59
C LYS A 80 13.48 10.27 19.11
N TYR A 81 12.79 9.88 18.05
CA TYR A 81 11.82 10.73 17.35
C TYR A 81 10.41 10.13 17.27
N GLY A 82 10.17 8.95 17.85
CA GLY A 82 8.91 8.24 17.68
C GLY A 82 8.73 7.77 16.23
N ARG A 83 7.48 7.69 15.76
CA ARG A 83 7.16 7.23 14.39
C ARG A 83 7.23 8.35 13.34
N ASP A 84 8.15 9.30 13.50
CA ASP A 84 8.43 10.36 12.52
C ASP A 84 9.43 9.86 11.46
N TRP A 85 8.90 9.11 10.48
CA TRP A 85 9.73 8.45 9.48
C TRP A 85 10.50 9.42 8.60
N GLU A 86 9.96 10.60 8.31
CA GLU A 86 10.62 11.61 7.49
C GLU A 86 11.82 12.22 8.22
N LYS A 87 11.75 12.34 9.56
CA LYS A 87 12.89 12.75 10.36
C LYS A 87 13.92 11.64 10.50
N ILE A 88 13.49 10.39 10.70
CA ILE A 88 14.38 9.24 10.88
C ILE A 88 15.23 8.99 9.62
N VAL A 89 14.64 9.03 8.43
CA VAL A 89 15.37 8.70 7.20
C VAL A 89 16.40 9.74 6.78
N LYS A 90 16.45 10.90 7.43
CA LYS A 90 17.56 11.86 7.27
C LYS A 90 18.89 11.26 7.71
N ASP A 91 18.83 10.34 8.68
CA ASP A 91 19.99 9.62 9.21
C ASP A 91 20.22 8.26 8.49
N ILE A 92 19.35 7.89 7.52
CA ILE A 92 19.41 6.63 6.77
C ILE A 92 19.41 6.93 5.26
N PRO A 93 20.57 7.31 4.69
CA PRO A 93 20.64 7.83 3.33
C PRO A 93 20.14 6.81 2.30
N GLY A 94 19.23 7.28 1.46
CA GLY A 94 18.61 6.52 0.38
C GLY A 94 17.39 5.70 0.77
N ARG A 95 16.95 5.72 2.03
CA ARG A 95 15.65 5.16 2.43
C ARG A 95 14.60 6.28 2.46
N SER A 96 13.38 5.96 2.01
CA SER A 96 12.23 6.86 2.14
C SER A 96 11.49 6.58 3.45
N GLY A 97 10.71 7.54 3.96
CA GLY A 97 9.90 7.33 5.17
C GLY A 97 8.99 6.11 5.04
N ARG A 98 8.48 5.82 3.83
CA ARG A 98 7.72 4.62 3.53
C ARG A 98 8.55 3.33 3.66
N HIS A 99 9.81 3.33 3.22
CA HIS A 99 10.71 2.18 3.43
C HIS A 99 10.90 1.91 4.93
N ALA A 100 11.17 2.96 5.71
CA ALA A 100 11.38 2.88 7.15
C ALA A 100 10.14 2.34 7.88
N LEU A 101 8.96 2.92 7.62
CA LEU A 101 7.69 2.45 8.17
C LEU A 101 7.45 0.95 7.90
N LEU A 102 7.62 0.53 6.64
CA LEU A 102 7.38 -0.86 6.24
C LEU A 102 8.41 -1.80 6.85
N ARG A 103 9.68 -1.39 6.95
CA ARG A 103 10.74 -2.19 7.57
C ARG A 103 10.42 -2.38 9.05
N TYR A 104 10.12 -1.29 9.75
CA TYR A 104 9.80 -1.29 11.17
C TYR A 104 8.59 -2.18 11.47
N ASP A 105 7.44 -1.88 10.90
CA ASP A 105 6.19 -2.56 11.25
C ASP A 105 6.16 -4.05 10.89
N LYS A 106 6.89 -4.46 9.85
CA LYS A 106 6.89 -5.85 9.39
C LYS A 106 7.96 -6.72 10.04
N PHE A 107 9.15 -6.17 10.29
CA PHE A 107 10.32 -6.98 10.57
C PHE A 107 10.97 -6.68 11.91
N ILE A 108 11.14 -5.40 12.26
CA ILE A 108 12.05 -5.03 13.35
C ILE A 108 11.38 -4.36 14.56
N CYS A 109 10.07 -4.10 14.53
CA CYS A 109 9.36 -3.55 15.69
C CYS A 109 9.54 -4.47 16.92
N PRO A 110 10.15 -3.96 18.02
CA PRO A 110 10.38 -4.76 19.22
C PRO A 110 9.06 -5.14 19.88
N ASN A 111 9.07 -6.23 20.63
CA ASN A 111 7.92 -6.73 21.40
C ASN A 111 6.65 -6.97 20.58
N THR A 112 6.79 -7.23 19.28
CA THR A 112 5.65 -7.54 18.42
C THR A 112 5.24 -9.01 18.55
N ASN A 113 3.97 -9.28 18.84
CA ASN A 113 3.39 -10.61 18.80
C ASN A 113 3.23 -11.06 17.34
N ARG A 114 3.95 -12.12 16.97
CA ARG A 114 3.86 -12.79 15.66
C ARG A 114 3.01 -14.07 15.70
N GLY A 115 2.46 -14.40 16.86
CA GLY A 115 1.59 -15.53 17.09
C GLY A 115 0.15 -15.31 16.63
N LYS A 116 -0.71 -16.28 16.95
CA LYS A 116 -2.13 -16.31 16.56
C LYS A 116 -2.88 -15.10 17.11
N TRP A 117 -3.89 -14.66 16.36
CA TRP A 117 -4.86 -13.67 16.81
C TRP A 117 -5.89 -14.32 17.72
N THR A 118 -6.27 -13.60 18.76
CA THR A 118 -7.29 -13.99 19.73
C THR A 118 -8.64 -13.36 19.38
N PRO A 119 -9.77 -13.98 19.76
CA PRO A 119 -11.10 -13.37 19.59
C PRO A 119 -11.23 -12.02 20.27
N GLU A 120 -10.57 -11.82 21.41
CA GLU A 120 -10.55 -10.57 22.16
C GLU A 120 -9.86 -9.46 21.37
N GLU A 121 -8.70 -9.75 20.75
CA GLU A 121 -8.03 -8.83 19.82
C GLU A 121 -8.94 -8.48 18.64
N ASP A 122 -9.62 -9.48 18.04
CA ASP A 122 -10.54 -9.23 16.92
C ASP A 122 -11.71 -8.32 17.34
N GLN A 123 -12.24 -8.50 18.55
CA GLN A 123 -13.30 -7.65 19.10
C GLN A 123 -12.82 -6.22 19.34
N LEU A 124 -11.61 -6.04 19.86
CA LEU A 124 -11.00 -4.71 20.03
C LEU A 124 -10.80 -4.00 18.69
N ILE A 125 -10.35 -4.73 17.65
CA ILE A 125 -10.24 -4.15 16.30
C ILE A 125 -11.58 -3.59 15.84
N LEU A 126 -12.68 -4.34 16.01
CA LEU A 126 -14.01 -3.89 15.59
C LEU A 126 -14.46 -2.64 16.35
N GLN A 127 -14.37 -2.69 17.69
CA GLN A 127 -14.80 -1.58 18.55
C GLN A 127 -14.03 -0.29 18.24
N GLU A 128 -12.71 -0.39 18.09
CA GLU A 128 -11.87 0.77 17.80
C GLU A 128 -12.02 1.25 16.36
N PHE A 129 -12.31 0.35 15.40
CA PHE A 129 -12.66 0.72 14.04
C PHE A 129 -13.98 1.49 13.97
N GLU A 130 -14.98 1.13 14.78
CA GLU A 130 -16.23 1.91 14.87
C GLU A 130 -15.98 3.34 15.37
N LYS A 131 -15.05 3.52 16.32
CA LYS A 131 -14.71 4.84 16.89
C LYS A 131 -13.82 5.68 15.97
N HIS A 132 -12.84 5.06 15.30
CA HIS A 132 -11.74 5.77 14.65
C HIS A 132 -11.64 5.52 13.13
N GLY A 133 -12.46 4.64 12.57
CA GLY A 133 -12.41 4.25 11.17
C GLY A 133 -11.06 3.62 10.81
N ARG A 134 -10.53 3.92 9.61
CA ARG A 134 -9.26 3.37 9.09
C ARG A 134 -8.00 3.97 9.71
N SER A 135 -8.05 4.39 10.97
CA SER A 135 -6.89 4.94 11.69
C SER A 135 -6.11 3.82 12.39
N TRP A 136 -5.41 3.00 11.62
CA TRP A 136 -4.72 1.80 12.13
C TRP A 136 -3.67 2.08 13.20
N THR A 137 -3.06 3.27 13.18
CA THR A 137 -2.13 3.70 14.23
C THR A 137 -2.84 3.83 15.57
N LYS A 138 -4.01 4.48 15.60
CA LYS A 138 -4.84 4.61 16.82
C LYS A 138 -5.41 3.27 17.27
N ILE A 139 -5.89 2.45 16.34
CA ILE A 139 -6.43 1.13 16.69
C ILE A 139 -5.35 0.24 17.30
N ALA A 140 -4.12 0.29 16.77
CA ALA A 140 -3.01 -0.50 17.31
C ALA A 140 -2.57 -0.06 18.72
N GLU A 141 -2.82 1.18 19.14
CA GLU A 141 -2.55 1.63 20.52
C GLU A 141 -3.41 0.87 21.54
N SER A 142 -4.61 0.45 21.14
CA SER A 142 -5.53 -0.34 21.96
C SER A 142 -5.27 -1.85 21.91
N ILE A 143 -4.30 -2.32 21.12
CA ILE A 143 -4.01 -3.75 20.92
C ILE A 143 -2.54 -4.01 21.24
N PRO A 144 -2.23 -4.48 22.47
CA PRO A 144 -0.86 -4.60 22.91
C PRO A 144 -0.08 -5.55 22.00
N ASN A 145 1.17 -5.17 21.71
CA ASN A 145 2.11 -5.98 20.93
C ASN A 145 1.68 -6.25 19.47
N ARG A 146 0.71 -5.51 18.90
CA ARG A 146 0.38 -5.58 17.46
C ARG A 146 0.76 -4.28 16.77
N THR A 147 1.41 -4.38 15.62
CA THR A 147 1.74 -3.20 14.81
C THR A 147 0.52 -2.73 14.00
N PRO A 148 0.45 -1.44 13.62
CA PRO A 148 -0.61 -0.94 12.73
C PRO A 148 -0.76 -1.76 11.45
N PHE A 149 0.36 -2.21 10.87
CA PHE A 149 0.34 -3.10 9.71
C PHE A 149 -0.35 -4.44 9.98
N GLN A 150 -0.07 -5.08 11.13
CA GLN A 150 -0.69 -6.34 11.50
C GLN A 150 -2.19 -6.18 11.73
N VAL A 151 -2.59 -5.13 12.44
CA VAL A 151 -4.00 -4.80 12.72
C VAL A 151 -4.76 -4.58 11.41
N GLN A 152 -4.22 -3.76 10.51
CA GLN A 152 -4.82 -3.54 9.19
C GLN A 152 -4.97 -4.86 8.42
N ALA A 153 -3.91 -5.65 8.35
CA ALA A 153 -3.93 -6.92 7.64
C ALA A 153 -5.00 -7.86 8.22
N ARG A 154 -5.09 -7.95 9.56
CA ARG A 154 -6.09 -8.78 10.25
C ARG A 154 -7.50 -8.31 9.95
N TYR A 155 -7.74 -7.00 9.96
CA TYR A 155 -9.03 -6.42 9.60
C TYR A 155 -9.44 -6.79 8.17
N ASP A 156 -8.56 -6.50 7.21
CA ASP A 156 -8.84 -6.67 5.79
C ASP A 156 -9.05 -8.14 5.38
N THR A 157 -8.53 -9.12 6.16
CA THR A 157 -8.64 -10.54 5.82
C THR A 157 -9.62 -11.35 6.67
N ASN A 158 -9.80 -11.02 7.96
CA ASN A 158 -10.49 -11.91 8.90
C ASN A 158 -11.63 -11.26 9.68
N VAL A 159 -11.50 -9.99 10.03
CA VAL A 159 -12.38 -9.31 10.99
C VAL A 159 -13.44 -8.44 10.31
N ASN A 160 -13.12 -7.84 9.16
CA ASN A 160 -14.07 -7.03 8.41
C ASN A 160 -15.35 -7.82 8.09
N PRO A 161 -16.52 -7.43 8.64
CA PRO A 161 -17.77 -8.19 8.49
C PRO A 161 -18.24 -8.33 7.04
N LYS A 162 -17.77 -7.46 6.15
CA LYS A 162 -18.09 -7.52 4.71
C LYS A 162 -17.41 -8.71 4.01
N ILE A 163 -16.33 -9.24 4.58
CA ILE A 163 -15.55 -10.32 3.97
C ILE A 163 -16.23 -11.67 4.19
N LYS A 164 -16.72 -12.27 3.11
CA LYS A 164 -17.33 -13.60 3.07
C LYS A 164 -16.24 -14.67 2.92
N LYS A 165 -16.15 -15.57 3.91
CA LYS A 165 -15.21 -16.72 3.92
C LYS A 165 -15.72 -17.95 3.15
N GLY A 166 -16.91 -17.88 2.56
CA GLY A 166 -17.57 -18.98 1.85
C GLY A 166 -17.03 -19.26 0.45
N ARG A 167 -17.57 -20.32 -0.19
CA ARG A 167 -17.24 -20.74 -1.56
C ARG A 167 -17.45 -19.57 -2.54
N TRP A 168 -16.64 -19.55 -3.59
CA TRP A 168 -16.82 -18.61 -4.70
C TRP A 168 -18.01 -19.04 -5.54
N THR A 169 -18.94 -18.12 -5.79
CA THR A 169 -19.99 -18.35 -6.79
C THR A 169 -19.44 -18.13 -8.21
N PRO A 170 -20.11 -18.65 -9.25
CA PRO A 170 -19.78 -18.34 -10.64
C PRO A 170 -19.77 -16.82 -10.88
N GLU A 171 -20.78 -16.11 -10.40
CA GLU A 171 -20.92 -14.65 -10.60
C GLU A 171 -19.78 -13.88 -9.92
N GLU A 172 -19.39 -14.28 -8.70
CA GLU A 172 -18.21 -13.70 -8.03
C GLU A 172 -16.92 -13.97 -8.83
N SER A 173 -16.83 -15.13 -9.47
CA SER A 173 -15.66 -15.52 -10.27
C SER A 173 -15.58 -14.73 -11.59
N ASP A 174 -16.72 -14.54 -12.25
CA ASP A 174 -16.81 -13.74 -13.48
C ASP A 174 -16.52 -12.28 -13.19
N ARG A 175 -17.08 -11.75 -12.09
CA ARG A 175 -16.79 -10.39 -11.63
C ARG A 175 -15.32 -10.20 -11.29
N LEU A 176 -14.66 -11.17 -10.66
CA LEU A 176 -13.22 -11.14 -10.41
C LEU A 176 -12.44 -11.02 -11.71
N LEU A 177 -12.77 -11.82 -12.74
CA LEU A 177 -12.08 -11.77 -14.03
C LEU A 177 -12.28 -10.43 -14.73
N GLU A 178 -13.48 -9.87 -14.71
CA GLU A 178 -13.78 -8.54 -15.25
C GLU A 178 -12.95 -7.45 -14.54
N LEU A 179 -12.88 -7.49 -13.21
CA LEU A 179 -12.12 -6.53 -12.43
C LEU A 179 -10.61 -6.65 -12.65
N VAL A 180 -10.09 -7.87 -12.82
CA VAL A 180 -8.67 -8.08 -13.17
C VAL A 180 -8.39 -7.61 -14.59
N ALA A 181 -9.30 -7.79 -15.54
CA ALA A 181 -9.15 -7.24 -16.88
C ALA A 181 -9.14 -5.69 -16.87
N LYS A 182 -9.93 -5.08 -15.98
CA LYS A 182 -10.04 -3.61 -15.86
C LYS A 182 -8.91 -2.96 -15.07
N TYR A 183 -8.48 -3.56 -13.96
CA TYR A 183 -7.52 -2.97 -13.01
C TYR A 183 -6.17 -3.69 -12.97
N GLY A 184 -5.99 -4.74 -13.79
CA GLY A 184 -4.82 -5.60 -13.75
C GLY A 184 -4.73 -6.35 -12.41
N HIS A 185 -3.49 -6.57 -11.97
CA HIS A 185 -3.18 -7.27 -10.72
C HIS A 185 -3.15 -6.36 -9.48
N ASP A 186 -3.85 -5.21 -9.51
CA ASP A 186 -4.08 -4.41 -8.30
C ASP A 186 -5.12 -5.09 -7.40
N TRP A 187 -4.69 -6.10 -6.67
CA TRP A 187 -5.57 -6.89 -5.78
C TRP A 187 -6.22 -6.04 -4.69
N THR A 188 -5.62 -4.91 -4.33
CA THR A 188 -6.20 -3.98 -3.36
C THR A 188 -7.42 -3.32 -3.96
N ARG A 189 -7.32 -2.82 -5.20
CA ARG A 189 -8.47 -2.24 -5.90
C ARG A 189 -9.51 -3.31 -6.25
N VAL A 190 -9.08 -4.46 -6.75
CA VAL A 190 -9.98 -5.57 -7.11
C VAL A 190 -10.81 -6.02 -5.90
N SER A 191 -10.20 -6.23 -4.74
CA SER A 191 -10.93 -6.61 -3.52
C SER A 191 -11.89 -5.53 -3.04
N GLN A 192 -11.52 -4.26 -3.13
CA GLN A 192 -12.40 -3.14 -2.77
C GLN A 192 -13.67 -3.13 -3.62
N GLU A 193 -13.55 -3.38 -4.92
CA GLU A 193 -14.67 -3.43 -5.86
C GLU A 193 -15.49 -4.73 -5.73
N LEU A 194 -14.85 -5.85 -5.38
CA LEU A 194 -15.56 -7.09 -5.04
C LEU A 194 -16.38 -6.96 -3.75
N ALA A 195 -15.92 -6.12 -2.82
CA ALA A 195 -16.48 -5.83 -1.49
C ALA A 195 -16.62 -7.03 -0.53
N THR A 196 -16.74 -8.25 -1.06
CA THR A 196 -17.02 -9.47 -0.30
C THR A 196 -15.81 -10.39 -0.14
N LYS A 197 -14.72 -10.17 -0.89
CA LYS A 197 -13.53 -11.02 -0.87
C LYS A 197 -12.29 -10.18 -0.64
N SER A 198 -11.36 -10.67 0.18
CA SER A 198 -10.08 -10.01 0.45
C SER A 198 -9.13 -10.11 -0.75
N ASN A 199 -8.08 -9.27 -0.77
CA ASN A 199 -7.03 -9.28 -1.80
C ASN A 199 -6.44 -10.68 -2.00
N MET A 200 -6.20 -11.41 -0.91
CA MET A 200 -5.64 -12.76 -0.94
C MET A 200 -6.62 -13.77 -1.54
N GLN A 201 -7.91 -13.69 -1.18
CA GLN A 201 -8.93 -14.56 -1.75
C GLN A 201 -9.04 -14.35 -3.27
N ALA A 202 -9.03 -13.08 -3.73
CA ALA A 202 -9.08 -12.73 -5.15
C ALA A 202 -7.86 -13.28 -5.93
N LEU A 203 -6.64 -13.08 -5.40
CA LEU A 203 -5.42 -13.60 -5.99
C LEU A 203 -5.44 -15.12 -6.13
N LEU A 204 -5.78 -15.84 -5.05
CA LEU A 204 -5.83 -17.31 -5.05
C LEU A 204 -6.88 -17.84 -6.04
N ARG A 205 -8.05 -17.21 -6.09
CA ARG A 205 -9.11 -17.60 -7.04
C ARG A 205 -8.67 -17.37 -8.48
N TYR A 206 -8.06 -16.23 -8.80
CA TYR A 206 -7.58 -15.92 -10.14
C TYR A 206 -6.53 -16.94 -10.61
N ASN A 207 -5.56 -17.26 -9.76
CA ASN A 207 -4.53 -18.26 -10.06
C ASN A 207 -5.14 -19.65 -10.33
N TYR A 208 -6.14 -20.04 -9.55
CA TYR A 208 -6.89 -21.28 -9.76
C TYR A 208 -7.61 -21.28 -11.12
N LEU A 209 -8.37 -20.23 -11.45
CA LEU A 209 -9.11 -20.12 -12.72
C LEU A 209 -8.16 -20.18 -13.93
N ARG A 210 -7.04 -19.46 -13.86
CA ARG A 210 -6.01 -19.48 -14.91
C ARG A 210 -5.39 -20.86 -15.08
N SER A 211 -5.12 -21.57 -13.99
CA SER A 211 -4.61 -22.95 -14.05
C SER A 211 -5.63 -23.91 -14.65
N LYS A 212 -6.92 -23.71 -14.38
CA LYS A 212 -8.00 -24.56 -14.92
C LYS A 212 -8.12 -24.39 -16.43
N GLN A 213 -8.14 -23.14 -16.91
CA GLN A 213 -8.20 -22.82 -18.35
C GLN A 213 -7.02 -23.42 -19.13
N LYS A 214 -5.81 -23.38 -18.58
CA LYS A 214 -4.63 -24.01 -19.20
C LYS A 214 -4.73 -25.53 -19.31
N LYS A 215 -5.42 -26.19 -18.38
CA LYS A 215 -5.64 -27.64 -18.41
C LYS A 215 -6.76 -28.04 -19.36
N GLU A 216 -7.75 -27.18 -19.55
CA GLU A 216 -8.87 -27.40 -20.48
C GLU A 216 -8.48 -27.09 -21.94
N ALA A 217 -7.38 -26.36 -22.17
CA ALA A 217 -6.86 -26.01 -23.49
C ALA A 217 -5.76 -26.95 -24.03
N ASN A 218 -5.32 -27.93 -23.23
CA ASN A 218 -4.34 -28.97 -23.58
C ASN A 218 -5.03 -30.33 -23.64
#